data_AF-A0A537JRJ0-F1
#
_entry.id   AF-A0A537JRJ0-F1
#
_cell.length_a   1.000
_cell.length_b   1.000
_cell.length_c   1.000
_cell.angle_alpha   90.00
_cell.angle_beta   90.00
_cell.angle_gamma   90.00
#
_symmetry.space_group_name_H-M   'P 1'
#
loop_
_entity.id
_entity.type
_entity.pdbx_description
1 polymer ?
#
loop_
_entity_poly.entity_id
_entity_poly.type
_entity_poly.pdbx_seq_one_letter_code
_entity_poly.pdbx_strand_id
1 'polypeptide(L)'
;MKKTIILFALSLSLLVAYAQQKVIQLYSGPAPGSENWNWDEKVNEKNMWNTKVVYNVSHPTLTVFTPDASVANGTAVIICPGGAFHAL
;
A
#
# COMPACT_ATOMS: atom_id res chain seq x y z
N MET A 1 -36.71 5.80 17.65
CA MET A 1 -36.70 6.59 16.40
C MET A 1 -35.42 7.39 16.23
N LYS A 2 -35.08 8.38 17.09
CA LYS A 2 -33.84 9.16 16.95
C LYS A 2 -32.55 8.32 16.93
N LYS A 3 -32.43 7.32 17.82
CA LYS A 3 -31.28 6.38 17.85
C LYS A 3 -31.15 5.55 16.57
N THR A 4 -32.28 5.10 16.02
CA THR A 4 -32.35 4.33 14.78
C THR A 4 -31.92 5.15 13.57
N ILE A 5 -32.31 6.43 13.52
CA ILE A 5 -31.89 7.38 12.46
C ILE A 5 -30.37 7.63 12.56
N ILE A 6 -29.83 7.81 13.76
CA ILE A 6 -28.38 8.00 13.97
C ILE A 6 -27.59 6.77 13.53
N LEU A 7 -28.04 5.57 13.90
CA LEU A 7 -27.41 4.31 13.49
C LEU A 7 -27.44 4.13 11.97
N PHE A 8 -28.55 4.49 11.33
CA PHE A 8 -28.68 4.45 9.87
C PHE A 8 -27.76 5.45 9.17
N ALA A 9 -27.68 6.69 9.68
CA ALA A 9 -26.77 7.70 9.15
C ALA A 9 -25.28 7.31 9.29
N LEU A 10 -24.92 6.71 10.43
CA LEU A 10 -23.55 6.23 10.68
C LEU A 10 -23.19 5.06 9.74
N SER A 11 -24.11 4.12 9.52
CA SER A 11 -23.95 3.03 8.54
C SER A 11 -23.72 3.57 7.13
N LEU A 12 -24.50 4.58 6.71
CA LEU A 12 -24.40 5.17 5.38
C LEU A 12 -23.06 5.90 5.16
N SER A 13 -22.49 6.52 6.20
CA SER A 13 -21.19 7.20 6.11
C SER A 13 -20.00 6.27 5.83
N LEU A 14 -20.11 4.98 6.17
CA LEU A 14 -19.05 3.99 5.91
C LEU A 14 -18.91 3.66 4.41
N LEU A 15 -19.94 3.90 3.60
CA LEU A 15 -19.94 3.60 2.16
C LEU A 15 -19.16 4.64 1.33
N VAL A 16 -18.83 5.80 1.89
CA VAL A 16 -18.21 6.93 1.16
C VAL A 16 -16.73 7.12 1.54
N ALA A 17 -16.17 6.27 2.39
CA ALA A 17 -14.80 6.36 2.84
C ALA A 17 -13.82 5.75 1.80
N TYR A 18 -13.32 6.59 0.88
CA TYR A 18 -12.29 6.22 -0.11
C TYR A 18 -10.90 6.80 0.23
N ALA A 19 -10.47 6.67 1.49
CA ALA A 19 -9.16 7.15 1.94
C ALA A 19 -8.01 6.13 1.73
N GLN A 20 -8.28 4.99 1.11
CA GLN A 20 -7.27 3.95 0.89
C GLN A 20 -6.35 4.30 -0.27
N GLN A 21 -5.07 4.04 -0.08
CA GLN A 21 -4.08 4.26 -1.12
C GLN A 21 -4.28 3.27 -2.28
N LYS A 22 -4.18 3.76 -3.52
CA LYS A 22 -4.25 2.88 -4.69
C LYS A 22 -2.99 2.01 -4.73
N VAL A 23 -3.18 0.70 -4.66
CA VAL A 23 -2.13 -0.32 -4.79
C VAL A 23 -2.27 -1.02 -6.13
N ILE A 24 -1.17 -1.13 -6.87
CA ILE A 24 -1.11 -1.76 -8.19
C ILE A 24 -0.20 -2.98 -8.10
N GLN A 25 -0.72 -4.16 -8.42
CA GLN A 25 0.10 -5.37 -8.56
C GLN A 25 0.97 -5.25 -9.82
N LEU A 26 2.27 -5.50 -9.70
CA LEU A 26 3.18 -5.36 -10.85
C LEU A 26 3.06 -6.51 -11.86
N TYR A 27 2.68 -7.70 -11.38
CA TYR A 27 2.54 -8.92 -12.18
C TYR A 27 1.19 -9.59 -11.92
N SER A 28 0.57 -10.20 -12.93
CA SER A 28 -0.70 -10.94 -12.78
C SER A 28 -0.55 -12.28 -12.04
N GLY A 29 0.69 -12.74 -11.83
CA GLY A 29 1.03 -13.96 -11.11
C GLY A 29 2.36 -13.77 -10.36
N PRO A 30 3.11 -14.85 -10.08
CA PRO A 30 4.42 -14.73 -9.45
C PRO A 30 5.34 -13.81 -10.26
N ALA A 31 6.18 -13.03 -9.58
CA ALA A 31 7.19 -12.24 -10.26
C ALA A 31 8.23 -13.16 -10.94
N PRO A 32 8.82 -12.76 -12.07
CA PRO A 32 9.88 -13.52 -12.71
C PRO A 32 11.05 -13.80 -11.75
N GLY A 33 11.46 -15.06 -11.64
CA GLY A 33 12.51 -15.51 -10.71
C GLY A 33 12.05 -15.81 -9.28
N SER A 34 10.76 -15.59 -8.96
CA SER A 34 10.16 -15.92 -7.66
C SER A 34 9.03 -16.96 -7.76
N GLU A 35 8.94 -17.71 -8.86
CA GLU A 35 7.82 -18.60 -9.17
C GLU A 35 7.61 -19.70 -8.12
N ASN A 36 8.70 -20.14 -7.49
CA ASN A 36 8.70 -21.18 -6.47
C ASN A 36 8.93 -20.64 -5.05
N TRP A 37 8.92 -19.32 -4.86
CA TRP A 37 9.08 -18.74 -3.53
C TRP A 37 7.82 -19.01 -2.70
N ASN A 38 8.01 -19.51 -1.49
CA ASN A 38 6.93 -19.94 -0.59
C ASN A 38 6.87 -19.14 0.71
N TRP A 39 7.50 -17.95 0.72
CA TRP A 39 7.46 -17.04 1.86
C TRP A 39 6.49 -15.89 1.63
N ASP A 40 5.93 -15.42 2.74
CA ASP A 40 5.08 -14.23 2.78
C ASP A 40 5.91 -12.95 2.89
N GLU A 41 5.44 -11.89 2.23
CA GLU A 41 5.96 -10.53 2.42
C GLU A 41 5.73 -10.08 3.86
N LYS A 42 6.71 -9.37 4.42
CA LYS A 42 6.67 -8.86 5.79
C LYS A 42 7.03 -7.39 5.87
N VAL A 43 6.49 -6.74 6.90
CA VAL A 43 6.71 -5.33 7.20
C VAL A 43 7.31 -5.19 8.59
N ASN A 44 8.36 -4.37 8.71
CA ASN A 44 8.91 -3.95 9.99
C ASN A 44 8.85 -2.42 10.09
N GLU A 45 8.05 -1.91 11.02
CA GLU A 45 7.92 -0.47 11.33
C GLU A 45 8.68 -0.07 12.60
N LYS A 46 9.08 -1.04 13.42
CA LYS A 46 9.84 -0.83 14.66
C LYS A 46 11.28 -1.29 14.45
N ASN A 47 12.05 -0.45 13.78
CA ASN A 47 13.46 -0.68 13.49
C ASN A 47 14.30 0.57 13.80
N MET A 48 15.62 0.45 13.72
CA MET A 48 16.56 1.52 14.08
C MET A 48 16.44 2.77 13.20
N TRP A 49 15.91 2.64 11.99
CA TRP A 49 15.74 3.75 11.05
C TRP A 49 14.42 4.49 11.21
N ASN A 50 13.55 4.02 12.11
CA ASN A 50 12.22 4.58 12.35
C ASN A 50 11.44 4.83 11.04
N THR A 51 11.57 3.89 10.09
CA THR A 51 10.94 3.94 8.78
C THR A 51 10.37 2.58 8.43
N LYS A 52 9.36 2.53 7.56
CA LYS A 52 8.77 1.27 7.11
C LYS A 52 9.76 0.50 6.24
N VAL A 53 10.10 -0.71 6.65
CA VAL A 53 10.92 -1.64 5.86
C VAL A 53 10.04 -2.81 5.43
N VAL A 54 10.00 -3.07 4.12
CA VAL A 54 9.31 -4.23 3.53
C VAL A 54 10.37 -5.21 3.04
N TYR A 55 10.22 -6.49 3.39
CA TYR A 55 11.18 -7.54 3.07
C TYR A 55 10.46 -8.84 2.69
N ASN A 56 11.19 -9.78 2.10
CA ASN A 56 10.64 -11.02 1.54
C ASN A 56 9.55 -10.79 0.49
N VAL A 57 9.69 -9.74 -0.32
CA VAL A 57 8.71 -9.36 -1.37
C VAL A 57 8.70 -10.44 -2.47
N SER A 58 7.65 -11.25 -2.53
CA SER A 58 7.39 -12.25 -3.60
C SER A 58 6.33 -11.79 -4.61
N HIS A 59 5.47 -10.86 -4.20
CA HIS A 59 4.34 -10.35 -4.99
C HIS A 59 4.40 -8.81 -5.05
N PRO A 60 5.34 -8.22 -5.81
CA PRO A 60 5.63 -6.80 -5.74
C PRO A 60 4.45 -5.93 -6.17
N THR A 61 4.26 -4.83 -5.45
CA THR A 61 3.22 -3.83 -5.70
C THR A 61 3.79 -2.41 -5.78
N LEU A 62 3.09 -1.53 -6.48
CA LEU A 62 3.30 -0.08 -6.46
C LEU A 62 2.19 0.58 -5.64
N THR A 63 2.58 1.35 -4.64
CA THR A 63 1.67 2.17 -3.84
C THR A 63 1.69 3.60 -4.39
N VAL A 64 0.55 4.09 -4.88
CA VAL A 64 0.48 5.38 -5.59
C VAL A 64 0.24 6.52 -4.61
N PHE A 65 1.17 7.48 -4.52
CA PHE A 65 0.98 8.73 -3.77
C PHE A 65 0.64 9.86 -4.75
N THR A 66 -0.62 10.28 -4.78
CA THR A 66 -1.04 11.37 -5.67
C THR A 66 -0.72 12.73 -5.07
N PRO A 67 -0.25 13.70 -5.87
CA PRO A 67 -0.12 15.08 -5.40
C PRO A 67 -1.50 15.71 -5.18
N ASP A 68 -1.53 16.86 -4.51
CA ASP A 68 -2.75 17.69 -4.48
C ASP A 68 -3.19 18.01 -5.92
N ALA A 69 -4.51 17.92 -6.15
CA ALA A 69 -5.08 18.13 -7.48
C ALA A 69 -4.77 19.52 -8.06
N SER A 70 -4.53 20.52 -7.21
CA SER A 70 -4.16 21.89 -7.60
C SER A 70 -2.78 22.01 -8.23
N VAL A 71 -1.87 21.07 -7.96
CA VAL A 71 -0.48 21.08 -8.46
C VAL A 71 -0.15 19.89 -9.36
N ALA A 72 -1.14 19.04 -9.64
CA ALA A 72 -0.97 17.88 -10.51
C ALA A 72 -0.66 18.32 -11.96
N ASN A 73 0.49 17.90 -12.50
CA ASN A 73 0.97 18.27 -13.83
C ASN A 73 1.07 17.08 -14.81
N GLY A 74 0.58 15.91 -14.42
CA GLY A 74 0.62 14.68 -15.24
C GLY A 74 1.96 13.94 -15.23
N THR A 75 2.99 14.42 -14.54
CA THR A 75 4.27 13.70 -14.39
C THR A 75 4.24 12.75 -13.20
N ALA A 76 4.84 11.57 -13.35
CA ALA A 76 4.97 10.58 -12.29
C ALA A 76 6.44 10.18 -12.07
N VAL A 77 6.79 9.83 -10.82
CA VAL A 77 8.09 9.26 -10.44
C VAL A 77 7.85 7.88 -9.85
N ILE A 78 8.61 6.89 -10.33
CA ILE A 78 8.61 5.53 -9.77
C ILE A 78 9.85 5.37 -8.91
N ILE A 79 9.65 5.05 -7.63
CA ILE A 79 10.74 4.78 -6.68
C ILE A 79 10.85 3.26 -6.52
N CYS A 80 11.89 2.68 -7.10
CA CYS A 80 12.23 1.26 -6.97
C CYS A 80 13.42 1.10 -6.02
N PRO A 81 13.22 0.92 -4.71
CA PRO A 81 14.33 0.69 -3.78
C PRO A 81 15.04 -0.64 -4.12
N GLY A 82 16.37 -0.63 -4.11
CA GLY A 82 17.17 -1.82 -4.37
C GLY A 82 17.11 -2.86 -3.25
N GLY A 83 17.39 -4.12 -3.58
CA GLY A 83 17.53 -5.23 -2.62
C GLY A 83 18.96 -5.37 -2.13
N ALA A 84 19.30 -4.71 -1.03
CA ALA A 84 20.56 -4.92 -0.27
C ALA A 84 20.53 -4.31 1.15
N PHE A 85 19.38 -3.80 1.60
CA PHE A 85 19.24 -3.28 2.95
C PHE A 85 19.18 -4.45 3.95
N HIS A 86 20.35 -4.87 4.45
CA HIS A 86 20.42 -5.75 5.61
C HIS A 86 20.21 -4.92 6.89
N ALA A 87 19.15 -5.24 7.62
CA ALA A 87 19.03 -4.88 9.02
C ALA A 87 19.70 -5.99 9.85
N LEU A 88 20.92 -5.73 10.30
CA LEU A 88 21.62 -6.58 11.28
C LEU A 88 21.23 -6.16 12.70
#